data_AF-A0A182SUC4-F1
#
_entry.id   AF-A0A182SUC4-F1
#
_cell.length_a   1.000
_cell.length_b   1.000
_cell.length_c   1.000
_cell.angle_alpha   90.00
_cell.angle_beta   90.00
_cell.angle_gamma   90.00
#
_symmetry.space_group_name_H-M   'P 1'
#
loop_
_entity.id
_entity.type
_entity.pdbx_description
1 polymer ?
#
loop_
_entity_poly.entity_id
_entity_poly.type
_entity_poly.pdbx_seq_one_letter_code
_entity_poly.pdbx_strand_id
1 'polypeptide(L)'
;MEMEMETKLWYSVNQYSIDVSWQPYVDSYQTQLKCCGVHNYTDWFMAMPPEDFTPDDKDLIAQLVPLSCCDLNDTTQCTIYDVGCHTSMYDILYETGNTVITNTLATVVLQLCGAGFGFFLVRKLKLFTFMVEDLLYTEKRSPFAYSKMHSMTSSEKL
;
A
#
# COMPACT_ATOMS: atom_id res chain seq x y z
N MET A 1 -8.29 2.91 15.63
CA MET A 1 -7.66 1.79 14.90
C MET A 1 -7.48 0.58 15.80
N GLU A 2 -6.75 0.67 16.93
CA GLU A 2 -6.59 -0.44 17.89
C GLU A 2 -7.94 -1.00 18.38
N MET A 3 -8.82 -0.17 18.94
CA MET A 3 -10.16 -0.61 19.41
C MET A 3 -11.04 -1.22 18.31
N GLU A 4 -10.92 -0.75 17.07
CA GLU A 4 -11.69 -1.30 15.94
C GLU A 4 -11.16 -2.66 15.50
N MET A 5 -9.84 -2.86 15.57
CA MET A 5 -9.19 -4.14 15.28
C MET A 5 -9.61 -5.19 16.30
N GLU A 6 -9.51 -4.86 17.59
CA GLU A 6 -9.91 -5.74 18.69
C GLU A 6 -11.38 -6.17 18.56
N THR A 7 -12.28 -5.22 18.31
CA THR A 7 -13.72 -5.49 18.14
C THR A 7 -13.98 -6.47 16.97
N LYS A 8 -13.27 -6.30 15.85
CA LYS A 8 -13.42 -7.18 14.68
C LYS A 8 -12.85 -8.58 14.93
N LEU A 9 -11.75 -8.67 15.67
CA LEU A 9 -11.19 -9.96 16.07
C LEU A 9 -12.18 -10.72 16.96
N TRP A 10 -12.73 -10.07 17.99
CA TRP A 10 -13.79 -10.64 18.82
C TRP A 10 -15.00 -11.11 18.01
N TYR A 11 -15.46 -10.28 17.07
CA TYR A 11 -16.55 -10.67 16.19
C TYR A 11 -16.23 -11.94 15.40
N SER A 12 -15.02 -12.05 14.83
CA SER A 12 -14.62 -13.22 14.06
C SER A 12 -14.53 -14.50 14.90
N VAL A 13 -13.99 -14.41 16.11
CA VAL A 13 -13.88 -15.54 17.05
C VAL A 13 -15.27 -16.00 17.50
N ASN A 14 -16.18 -15.06 17.80
CA ASN A 14 -17.55 -15.38 18.21
C ASN A 14 -18.39 -15.97 17.07
N GLN A 15 -18.11 -15.62 15.81
CA GLN A 15 -18.82 -16.18 14.65
C GLN A 15 -18.27 -17.53 14.19
N TYR A 16 -17.08 -17.93 14.66
CA TYR A 16 -16.37 -19.11 14.19
C TYR A 16 -17.18 -20.42 14.32
N SER A 17 -17.87 -20.60 15.45
CA SER A 17 -18.71 -21.78 15.73
C SER A 17 -20.13 -21.66 15.17
N ILE A 18 -20.57 -20.44 14.86
CA ILE A 18 -21.93 -20.12 14.41
C ILE A 18 -22.04 -20.28 12.89
N ASP A 19 -21.06 -19.78 12.15
CA ASP A 19 -21.06 -19.74 10.69
C ASP A 19 -19.74 -20.28 10.14
N VAL A 20 -19.83 -21.45 9.51
CA VAL A 20 -18.72 -22.18 8.89
C VAL A 20 -17.97 -21.33 7.86
N SER A 21 -18.61 -20.33 7.26
CA SER A 21 -17.96 -19.42 6.31
C SER A 21 -16.84 -18.58 6.94
N TRP A 22 -16.86 -18.36 8.27
CA TRP A 22 -15.83 -17.61 8.98
C TRP A 22 -14.59 -18.42 9.33
N GLN A 23 -14.72 -19.74 9.46
CA GLN A 23 -13.64 -20.65 9.84
C GLN A 23 -12.36 -20.46 9.00
N PRO A 24 -12.39 -20.48 7.65
CA PRO A 24 -11.16 -20.34 6.87
C PRO A 24 -10.46 -18.99 7.06
N TYR A 25 -11.20 -17.92 7.38
CA TYR A 25 -10.61 -16.61 7.63
C TYR A 25 -9.90 -16.58 8.98
N VAL A 26 -10.56 -17.12 10.01
CA VAL A 26 -10.00 -17.23 11.36
C VAL A 26 -8.78 -18.13 11.37
N ASP A 27 -8.89 -19.31 10.76
CA ASP A 27 -7.79 -20.25 10.67
C ASP A 27 -6.58 -19.69 9.92
N SER A 28 -6.85 -18.96 8.84
CA SER A 28 -5.82 -18.36 8.01
C SER A 28 -5.01 -17.31 8.78
N TYR A 29 -5.66 -16.39 9.51
CA TYR A 29 -4.89 -15.40 10.25
C TYR A 29 -4.19 -16.00 11.47
N GLN A 30 -4.80 -16.96 12.18
CA GLN A 30 -4.17 -17.61 13.34
C GLN A 30 -2.90 -18.37 12.96
N THR A 31 -2.96 -19.09 11.84
CA THR A 31 -1.79 -19.82 11.31
C THR A 31 -0.71 -18.87 10.80
N GLN A 32 -1.08 -17.82 10.06
CA GLN A 32 -0.11 -16.88 9.49
C GLN A 32 0.58 -16.01 10.54
N LEU A 33 -0.17 -15.58 11.54
CA LEU A 33 0.30 -14.67 12.59
C LEU A 33 0.86 -15.43 13.82
N LYS A 34 0.77 -16.77 13.82
CA LYS A 34 1.18 -17.65 14.92
C LYS A 34 0.60 -17.18 16.26
N CYS A 35 -0.71 -17.01 16.27
CA CYS A 35 -1.46 -16.47 17.39
C CYS A 35 -2.73 -17.28 17.66
N CYS A 36 -3.29 -17.16 18.86
CA CYS A 36 -4.55 -17.79 19.22
C CYS A 36 -5.44 -16.84 20.02
N GLY A 37 -6.73 -16.80 19.66
CA GLY A 37 -7.70 -15.89 20.27
C GLY A 37 -7.40 -14.42 19.99
N VAL A 38 -8.09 -13.52 20.68
CA VAL A 38 -7.89 -12.07 20.52
C VAL A 38 -6.68 -11.61 21.33
N HIS A 39 -6.68 -11.94 22.62
CA HIS A 39 -5.63 -11.67 23.59
C HIS A 39 -4.86 -12.93 23.98
N ASN A 40 -5.56 -14.07 24.05
CA ASN A 40 -4.96 -15.36 24.36
C ASN A 40 -5.90 -16.51 23.92
N TYR A 41 -5.40 -17.74 23.88
CA TYR A 41 -6.18 -18.95 23.59
C TYR A 41 -7.40 -19.11 24.51
N THR A 42 -7.36 -18.52 25.71
CA THR A 42 -8.47 -18.56 26.67
C THR A 42 -9.73 -17.87 26.17
N ASP A 43 -9.64 -16.99 25.17
CA ASP A 43 -10.79 -16.28 24.61
C ASP A 43 -11.80 -17.24 23.95
N TRP A 44 -11.32 -18.39 23.48
CA TRP A 44 -12.18 -19.45 22.96
C TRP A 44 -13.16 -19.99 24.00
N PHE A 45 -12.80 -19.99 25.29
CA PHE A 45 -13.71 -20.38 26.37
C PHE A 45 -14.91 -19.44 26.52
N MET A 46 -14.75 -18.16 26.14
CA MET A 46 -15.83 -17.16 26.21
C MET A 46 -16.68 -17.12 24.94
N ALA A 47 -16.13 -17.58 23.82
CA ALA A 47 -16.77 -17.57 22.51
C ALA A 47 -17.64 -18.81 22.22
N MET A 48 -17.57 -19.84 23.06
CA MET A 48 -18.38 -21.06 22.92
C MET A 48 -19.72 -20.97 23.66
N PRO A 49 -20.80 -21.54 23.08
CA PRO A 49 -22.10 -21.60 23.74
C PRO A 49 -22.03 -22.43 25.04
N PRO A 50 -22.76 -22.04 26.09
CA PRO A 50 -22.65 -22.61 27.44
C PRO A 50 -23.40 -23.95 27.61
N GLU A 51 -23.11 -24.93 26.75
CA GLU A 51 -23.54 -26.31 26.98
C GLU A 51 -22.28 -27.20 27.11
N ASP A 52 -22.13 -27.77 28.31
CA ASP A 52 -21.23 -28.87 28.70
C ASP A 52 -19.73 -28.61 28.92
N PHE A 53 -19.33 -27.85 29.96
CA PHE A 53 -17.95 -27.95 30.49
C PHE A 53 -17.87 -28.06 32.02
N THR A 54 -17.32 -29.19 32.49
CA THR A 54 -16.87 -29.40 33.87
C THR A 54 -15.41 -28.98 34.05
N PRO A 55 -15.00 -28.48 35.23
CA PRO A 55 -13.68 -27.87 35.47
C PRO A 55 -12.46 -28.80 35.47
N ASP A 56 -12.62 -30.12 35.21
CA ASP A 56 -11.56 -31.11 35.36
C ASP A 56 -10.76 -31.45 34.09
N ASP A 57 -11.13 -30.91 32.93
CA ASP A 57 -10.55 -31.37 31.66
C ASP A 57 -9.58 -30.36 31.03
N LYS A 58 -8.34 -30.35 31.55
CA LYS A 58 -7.23 -29.67 30.86
C LYS A 58 -6.88 -30.32 29.51
N ASP A 59 -7.19 -31.60 29.33
CA ASP A 59 -7.01 -32.32 28.05
C ASP A 59 -8.15 -32.05 27.03
N LEU A 60 -9.28 -31.45 27.45
CA LEU A 60 -10.31 -30.93 26.54
C LEU A 60 -9.96 -29.56 25.96
N ILE A 61 -8.94 -28.86 26.50
CA ILE A 61 -8.52 -27.54 26.02
C ILE A 61 -8.03 -27.59 24.56
N ALA A 62 -7.34 -28.67 24.17
CA ALA A 62 -6.91 -28.89 22.78
C ALA A 62 -8.08 -29.22 21.83
N GLN A 63 -9.23 -29.60 22.36
CA GLN A 63 -10.45 -29.86 21.59
C GLN A 63 -11.33 -28.60 21.47
N LEU A 64 -11.06 -27.59 22.29
CA LEU A 64 -11.83 -26.36 22.39
C LEU A 64 -11.28 -25.23 21.51
N VAL A 65 -10.00 -25.29 21.17
CA VAL A 65 -9.35 -24.32 20.28
C VAL A 65 -9.25 -24.90 18.86
N PRO A 66 -9.36 -24.06 17.81
CA PRO A 66 -9.13 -24.51 16.44
C PRO A 66 -7.73 -25.08 16.24
N LEU A 67 -7.59 -26.04 15.32
CA LEU A 67 -6.28 -26.59 14.94
C LEU A 67 -5.32 -25.53 14.36
N SER A 68 -5.85 -24.40 13.88
CA SER A 68 -5.08 -23.25 13.41
C SER A 68 -4.36 -22.50 14.54
N CYS A 69 -4.74 -22.71 15.80
CA CYS A 69 -4.01 -22.23 16.98
C CYS A 69 -2.79 -23.08 17.35
N CYS A 70 -2.55 -24.19 16.64
CA CYS A 70 -1.44 -25.09 16.91
C CYS A 70 -0.20 -24.75 16.08
N ASP A 71 0.99 -24.94 16.66
CA ASP A 71 2.22 -24.97 15.89
C ASP A 71 2.28 -26.23 15.01
N LEU A 72 2.26 -26.03 13.69
CA LEU A 72 2.36 -27.09 12.69
C LEU A 72 3.71 -27.82 12.71
N ASN A 73 4.72 -27.23 13.35
CA ASN A 73 6.05 -27.82 13.48
C ASN A 73 6.14 -28.81 14.66
N ASP A 74 5.18 -28.79 15.57
CA ASP A 74 5.08 -29.77 16.65
C ASP A 74 4.21 -30.95 16.19
N THR A 75 4.87 -32.07 15.88
CA THR A 75 4.23 -33.28 15.36
C THR A 75 3.71 -34.21 16.46
N THR A 76 3.92 -33.86 17.73
CA THR A 76 3.70 -34.77 18.87
C THR A 76 2.71 -34.25 19.90
N GLN A 77 2.60 -32.94 20.08
CA GLN A 77 1.57 -32.27 20.86
C GLN A 77 1.23 -30.97 20.16
N CYS A 78 -0.04 -30.65 19.93
CA CYS A 78 -0.41 -29.31 19.46
C CYS A 78 0.06 -28.30 20.53
N THR A 79 1.22 -27.66 20.31
CA THR A 79 1.67 -26.55 21.14
C THR A 79 0.87 -25.32 20.73
N ILE A 80 -0.01 -24.86 21.63
CA ILE A 80 -0.92 -23.74 21.38
C ILE A 80 -0.12 -22.44 21.36
N TYR A 81 -0.44 -21.54 20.44
CA TYR A 81 0.10 -20.19 20.46
C TYR A 81 -0.44 -19.40 21.68
N ASP A 82 0.42 -19.11 22.64
CA ASP A 82 0.08 -18.29 23.82
C ASP A 82 -0.10 -16.79 23.49
N VAL A 83 0.33 -16.36 22.30
CA VAL A 83 0.25 -14.96 21.86
C VAL A 83 -1.12 -14.67 21.26
N GLY A 84 -1.78 -13.61 21.71
CA GLY A 84 -3.04 -13.12 21.14
C GLY A 84 -2.87 -12.47 19.77
N CYS A 85 -3.85 -12.66 18.89
CA CYS A 85 -3.80 -12.12 17.53
C CYS A 85 -3.83 -10.59 17.47
N HIS A 86 -4.43 -9.93 18.47
CA HIS A 86 -4.36 -8.48 18.57
C HIS A 86 -2.92 -7.98 18.69
N THR A 87 -2.13 -8.59 19.59
CA THR A 87 -0.73 -8.24 19.80
C THR A 87 0.12 -8.57 18.58
N SER A 88 0.00 -9.78 18.03
CA SER A 88 0.76 -10.15 16.81
C SER A 88 0.46 -9.24 15.63
N MET A 89 -0.82 -8.88 15.40
CA MET A 89 -1.17 -7.94 14.34
C MET A 89 -0.61 -6.55 14.60
N TYR A 90 -0.71 -6.07 15.84
CA TYR A 90 -0.19 -4.76 16.22
C TYR A 90 1.32 -4.67 15.99
N ASP A 91 2.08 -5.67 16.43
CA ASP A 91 3.53 -5.71 16.31
C ASP A 91 3.95 -5.70 14.83
N ILE A 92 3.28 -6.48 13.99
CA ILE A 92 3.55 -6.50 12.54
C ILE A 92 3.22 -5.15 11.91
N LEU A 93 2.08 -4.54 12.24
CA LEU A 93 1.71 -3.22 11.71
C LEU A 93 2.69 -2.14 12.16
N TYR A 94 3.16 -2.22 13.40
CA TYR A 94 4.14 -1.29 13.94
C TYR A 94 5.50 -1.44 13.24
N GLU A 95 5.99 -2.67 13.10
CA GLU A 95 7.28 -2.96 12.46
C GLU A 95 7.28 -2.63 10.96
N THR A 96 6.24 -3.05 10.25
CA THR A 96 6.09 -2.78 8.81
C THR A 96 5.75 -1.33 8.52
N GLY A 97 5.07 -0.64 9.45
CA GLY A 97 4.62 0.74 9.29
C GLY A 97 5.77 1.71 8.97
N ASN A 98 6.91 1.56 9.63
CA ASN A 98 8.07 2.42 9.38
C ASN A 98 8.65 2.23 7.96
N THR A 99 8.65 0.99 7.46
CA THR A 99 9.10 0.67 6.10
C THR A 99 8.13 1.23 5.05
N VAL A 100 6.82 1.09 5.28
CA VAL A 100 5.78 1.63 4.40
C VAL A 100 5.90 3.15 4.30
N ILE A 101 6.00 3.84 5.45
CA ILE A 101 6.12 5.31 5.50
C ILE A 101 7.34 5.77 4.70
N THR A 102 8.49 5.10 4.88
CA THR A 102 9.74 5.44 4.18
C THR A 102 9.59 5.27 2.66
N ASN A 103 9.03 4.15 2.20
CA ASN A 103 8.83 3.86 0.79
C ASN A 103 7.82 4.82 0.13
N THR A 104 6.75 5.15 0.84
CA THR A 104 5.75 6.12 0.38
C THR A 104 6.35 7.51 0.26
N LEU A 105 7.13 7.96 1.25
CA LEU A 105 7.79 9.26 1.21
C LEU A 105 8.76 9.37 0.02
N ALA A 106 9.58 8.34 -0.19
CA ALA A 106 10.49 8.28 -1.34
C ALA A 106 9.74 8.37 -2.67
N THR A 107 8.61 7.66 -2.80
CA THR A 107 7.77 7.69 -3.99
C THR A 107 7.19 9.09 -4.25
N VAL A 108 6.70 9.77 -3.21
CA VAL A 108 6.15 11.13 -3.33
C VAL A 108 7.24 12.11 -3.79
N VAL A 109 8.46 12.00 -3.25
CA VAL A 109 9.58 12.85 -3.66
C VAL A 109 9.92 12.62 -5.15
N LEU A 110 9.99 11.36 -5.59
CA LEU A 110 10.24 11.03 -6.99
C LEU A 110 9.16 11.57 -7.92
N GLN A 111 7.90 11.51 -7.51
CA GLN A 111 6.78 12.08 -8.27
C GLN A 111 6.91 13.60 -8.41
N LEU A 112 7.24 14.31 -7.32
CA LEU A 112 7.44 15.76 -7.35
C LEU A 112 8.63 16.17 -8.22
N CYS A 113 9.76 15.44 -8.11
CA CYS A 113 10.91 15.65 -8.98
C CYS A 113 10.54 15.42 -10.44
N GLY A 114 9.86 14.32 -10.75
CA GLY A 114 9.41 13.99 -12.10
C GLY A 114 8.47 15.04 -12.70
N ALA A 115 7.50 15.52 -11.91
CA ALA A 115 6.60 16.61 -12.31
C ALA A 115 7.38 17.92 -12.56
N GLY A 116 8.35 18.24 -11.70
CA GLY A 116 9.23 19.38 -11.87
C GLY A 116 10.03 19.32 -13.18
N PHE A 117 10.75 18.22 -13.41
CA PHE A 117 11.52 18.01 -14.64
C PHE A 117 10.62 18.04 -15.89
N GLY A 118 9.44 17.42 -15.84
CA GLY A 118 8.46 17.47 -16.91
C GLY A 118 8.03 18.91 -17.25
N PHE A 119 7.73 19.71 -16.23
CA PHE A 119 7.39 21.12 -16.42
C PHE A 119 8.54 21.93 -17.04
N PHE A 120 9.77 21.73 -16.57
CA PHE A 120 10.95 22.41 -17.14
C PHE A 120 11.19 22.02 -18.60
N LEU A 121 11.09 20.73 -18.93
CA LEU A 121 11.25 20.23 -20.31
C LEU A 121 10.19 20.82 -21.24
N VAL A 122 8.91 20.81 -20.85
CA VAL A 122 7.83 21.40 -21.66
C VAL A 122 8.06 22.89 -21.87
N ARG A 123 8.48 23.62 -20.84
CA ARG A 123 8.76 25.06 -20.96
C ARG A 123 9.91 25.34 -21.92
N LYS A 124 10.99 24.54 -21.87
CA LYS A 124 12.13 24.69 -22.78
C LYS A 124 11.78 24.30 -24.21
N LEU A 125 11.04 23.21 -24.41
CA LEU A 125 10.56 22.78 -25.73
C LEU A 125 9.65 23.84 -26.35
N LYS A 126 8.65 24.36 -25.62
CA LYS A 126 7.78 25.43 -26.14
C LYS A 126 8.56 26.68 -26.53
N LEU A 127 9.55 27.08 -25.74
CA LEU A 127 10.39 28.25 -26.05
C LEU A 127 11.26 28.01 -27.29
N PHE A 128 11.83 26.82 -27.44
CA PHE A 128 12.59 26.45 -28.63
C PHE A 128 11.70 26.44 -29.88
N THR A 129 10.52 25.81 -29.81
CA THR A 129 9.54 25.80 -30.92
C THR A 129 9.13 27.21 -31.32
N PHE A 130 8.84 28.09 -30.34
CA PHE A 130 8.49 29.48 -30.61
C PHE A 130 9.63 30.25 -31.31
N MET A 131 10.88 30.08 -30.86
CA MET A 131 12.03 30.70 -31.51
C MET A 131 12.26 30.20 -32.94
N VAL A 132 12.04 28.91 -33.20
CA VAL A 132 12.14 28.33 -34.55
C VAL A 132 11.07 28.92 -35.47
N GLU A 133 9.85 29.11 -34.97
CA GLU A 133 8.76 29.69 -35.75
C GLU A 133 8.99 31.17 -36.08
N ASP A 134 9.50 31.96 -35.13
CA ASP A 134 9.92 33.34 -35.37
C ASP A 134 11.05 33.44 -36.40
N LEU A 135 12.05 32.54 -36.34
CA LEU A 135 13.14 32.48 -37.31
C LEU A 135 12.63 32.23 -38.73
N LEU A 136 11.72 31.27 -38.89
CA LEU A 136 11.08 30.98 -40.18
C LEU A 136 10.23 32.15 -40.69
N TYR A 137 9.53 32.86 -39.80
CA TYR A 137 8.76 34.05 -40.19
C TYR A 137 9.66 35.21 -40.62
N THR A 138 10.79 35.39 -39.93
CA THR A 138 11.78 36.42 -40.25
C THR A 138 12.47 36.12 -41.58
N GLU A 139 12.89 34.87 -41.81
CA GLU A 139 13.47 34.39 -43.06
C GLU A 139 12.52 34.59 -44.25
N LYS A 140 11.22 34.35 -44.06
CA LYS A 140 10.19 34.55 -45.09
C LYS A 140 9.88 36.03 -45.37
N ARG A 141 10.15 36.94 -44.43
CA ARG A 141 9.97 38.40 -44.59
C ARG A 141 11.18 39.08 -45.25
N SER A 142 12.37 38.48 -45.17
CA SER A 142 13.62 39.02 -45.72
C SER A 142 14.14 38.48 -47.08
N PRO A 143 13.39 37.76 -47.95
CA PRO A 143 13.96 37.34 -49.23
C PRO A 143 13.96 38.46 -50.29
N PHE A 144 13.29 39.61 -50.05
CA PHE A 144 13.09 40.65 -51.06
C PHE A 144 13.72 42.03 -50.77
N ALA A 145 14.54 42.17 -49.72
CA ALA A 145 15.12 43.48 -49.36
C ALA A 145 16.35 43.88 -50.20
N TYR A 146 16.87 43.02 -51.08
CA TYR A 146 18.08 43.32 -51.89
C TYR A 146 17.81 43.92 -53.27
N SER A 147 16.55 44.08 -53.70
CA SER A 147 16.25 44.54 -55.07
C SER A 147 16.26 46.06 -55.28
N LYS A 148 16.49 46.90 -54.25
CA LYS A 148 16.28 48.35 -54.36
C LYS A 148 17.54 49.21 -54.21
N MET A 149 18.68 48.74 -54.69
CA MET A 149 19.92 49.53 -54.70
C MET A 149 20.61 49.63 -56.08
N HIS A 150 19.89 49.38 -57.18
CA HIS A 150 20.48 49.47 -58.53
C HIS A 150 19.73 50.35 -59.53
N SER A 151 18.81 51.22 -59.08
CA SER A 151 18.06 52.13 -59.98
C SER A 151 18.19 53.63 -59.67
N MET A 152 19.16 54.05 -58.85
CA MET A 152 19.46 55.48 -58.62
C MET A 152 20.91 55.84 -58.97
N THR A 153 21.42 55.37 -60.11
CA THR A 153 22.65 55.88 -60.73
C THR A 153 22.61 55.64 -62.25
N SER A 154 21.65 56.26 -62.94
CA SER A 154 21.74 56.50 -64.39
C SER A 154 20.65 57.50 -64.81
N SER A 155 20.74 58.72 -64.33
CA SER A 155 20.18 59.87 -65.05
C SER A 155 20.98 61.12 -64.69
N GLU A 156 22.23 61.12 -65.12
CA GLU A 156 23.01 62.35 -65.29
C GLU A 156 24.13 62.04 -66.28
N LYS A 157 23.87 62.30 -67.57
CA LYS A 157 24.85 62.80 -68.53
C LYS A 157 24.19 63.14 -69.87
N LEU A 158 24.32 64.44 -70.18
CA LEU A 158 24.21 65.16 -71.44
C LEU A 158 22.81 65.41 -72.02
#